data_AF-A0AAJ3F709-F1
#
_entry.id   AF-A0AAJ3F709-F1
#
_cell.length_a   1.000
_cell.length_b   1.000
_cell.length_c   1.000
_cell.angle_alpha   90.00
_cell.angle_beta   90.00
_cell.angle_gamma   90.00
#
_symmetry.space_group_name_H-M   'P 1'
#
loop_
_entity.id
_entity.type
_entity.pdbx_description
1 polymer ?
#
loop_
_entity_poly.entity_id
_entity_poly.type
_entity_poly.pdbx_seq_one_letter_code
_entity_poly.pdbx_strand_id
1 'polypeptide(L)'
;MATFRSFSDLEQQLIKDVRLAAESARNEIDKELQDNVMDYYGFGNPVKYERTGTLLESPNTTPVSGGGNHFTFESYLDENISYHTGTFSGAEVIDATEQGHSGTLGKHGYFKRTEEAVPKILEKIFSQL
;
A
#
# COMPACT_ATOMS: atom_id res chain seq x y z
N MET A 1 -5.81 -31.75 11.88
CA MET A 1 -7.20 -31.29 12.07
C MET A 1 -7.29 -30.62 13.41
N ALA A 2 -7.70 -29.35 13.48
CA ALA A 2 -7.96 -28.71 14.76
C ALA A 2 -9.19 -29.34 15.41
N THR A 3 -9.17 -29.52 16.73
CA THR A 3 -10.31 -30.03 17.51
C THR A 3 -10.76 -28.94 18.47
N PHE A 4 -12.00 -28.50 18.33
CA PHE A 4 -12.61 -27.46 19.16
C PHE A 4 -13.46 -28.11 20.26
N ARG A 5 -13.41 -27.55 21.49
CA ARG A 5 -14.16 -28.11 22.63
C ARG A 5 -15.47 -27.35 22.88
N SER A 6 -15.65 -26.21 22.23
CA SER A 6 -16.87 -25.40 22.28
C SER A 6 -17.02 -24.52 21.03
N PHE A 7 -18.21 -23.96 20.81
CA PHE A 7 -18.41 -22.92 19.79
C PHE A 7 -17.62 -21.65 20.08
N SER A 8 -17.40 -21.33 21.36
CA SER A 8 -16.55 -20.20 21.75
C SER A 8 -15.10 -20.41 21.31
N ASP A 9 -14.58 -21.63 21.45
CA ASP A 9 -13.23 -21.98 20.99
C ASP A 9 -13.11 -21.84 19.46
N LEU A 10 -14.13 -22.27 18.73
CA LEU A 10 -14.20 -22.12 17.28
C LEU A 10 -14.25 -20.65 16.88
N GLU A 11 -15.09 -19.84 17.54
CA GLU A 11 -15.21 -18.41 17.27
C GLU A 11 -13.90 -17.67 17.52
N GLN A 12 -13.24 -17.93 18.65
CA GLN A 12 -11.94 -17.34 18.97
C GLN A 12 -10.87 -17.69 17.93
N GLN A 13 -10.87 -18.94 17.46
CA GLN A 13 -9.93 -19.37 16.42
C GLN A 13 -10.23 -18.67 15.08
N LEU A 14 -11.50 -18.57 14.67
CA LEU A 14 -11.90 -17.86 13.45
C LEU A 14 -11.49 -16.38 13.49
N ILE A 15 -11.71 -15.69 14.62
CA ILE A 15 -11.31 -14.29 14.79
C ILE A 15 -9.78 -14.14 14.65
N LYS A 16 -9.02 -15.07 15.24
CA LYS A 16 -7.56 -15.07 15.14
C LYS A 16 -7.11 -15.29 13.69
N ASP A 17 -7.71 -16.24 12.99
CA ASP A 17 -7.31 -16.56 11.63
C ASP A 17 -7.64 -15.42 10.66
N VAL A 18 -8.81 -14.81 10.78
CA VAL A 18 -9.19 -13.61 10.00
C VAL A 18 -8.25 -12.44 10.30
N ARG A 19 -7.83 -12.24 11.56
CA ARG A 19 -6.84 -11.21 11.91
C ARG A 19 -5.50 -11.45 11.20
N LEU A 20 -5.00 -12.69 11.22
CA LEU A 20 -3.74 -13.05 10.55
C LEU A 20 -3.83 -12.86 9.03
N ALA A 21 -4.99 -13.17 8.44
CA ALA A 21 -5.26 -12.89 7.04
C ALA A 21 -5.26 -11.39 6.74
N ALA A 22 -5.89 -10.57 7.59
CA ALA A 22 -5.86 -9.11 7.45
C ALA A 22 -4.43 -8.54 7.58
N GLU A 23 -3.63 -9.04 8.52
CA GLU A 23 -2.22 -8.64 8.68
C GLU A 23 -1.39 -9.04 7.45
N SER A 24 -1.64 -10.23 6.89
CA SER A 24 -1.00 -10.69 5.66
C SER A 24 -1.40 -9.82 4.46
N ALA A 25 -2.68 -9.45 4.35
CA ALA A 25 -3.19 -8.60 3.29
C ALA A 25 -2.58 -7.20 3.36
N ARG A 26 -2.52 -6.62 4.56
CA ARG A 26 -1.83 -5.35 4.79
C ARG A 26 -0.39 -5.38 4.30
N ASN A 27 0.37 -6.42 4.66
CA ASN A 27 1.79 -6.53 4.29
C ASN A 27 1.99 -6.71 2.78
N GLU A 28 1.15 -7.49 2.11
CA GLU A 28 1.25 -7.69 0.66
C GLU A 28 0.83 -6.42 -0.10
N ILE A 29 -0.18 -5.68 0.38
CA ILE A 29 -0.60 -4.39 -0.20
C ILE A 29 0.47 -3.31 0.02
N ASP A 30 1.08 -3.26 1.21
CA ASP A 30 2.21 -2.37 1.50
C ASP A 30 3.35 -2.63 0.51
N LYS A 31 3.70 -3.90 0.31
CA LYS A 31 4.72 -4.29 -0.66
C LYS A 31 4.35 -3.89 -2.09
N GLU A 32 3.11 -4.16 -2.51
CA GLU A 32 2.63 -3.78 -3.85
C GLU A 32 2.70 -2.26 -4.07
N LEU A 33 2.37 -1.45 -3.05
CA LEU A 33 2.49 0.00 -3.12
C LEU A 33 3.96 0.43 -3.24
N GLN A 34 4.84 -0.12 -2.40
CA GLN A 34 6.28 0.15 -2.44
C GLN A 34 6.88 -0.21 -3.80
N ASP A 35 6.55 -1.39 -4.33
CA ASP A 35 7.02 -1.86 -5.63
C ASP A 35 6.49 -0.96 -6.76
N ASN A 36 5.22 -0.54 -6.71
CA ASN A 36 4.63 0.35 -7.71
C ASN A 36 5.24 1.76 -7.68
N VAL A 37 5.54 2.32 -6.50
CA VAL A 37 6.22 3.62 -6.36
C VAL A 37 7.68 3.52 -6.77
N MET A 38 8.36 2.41 -6.48
CA MET A 38 9.71 2.15 -7.00
C MET A 38 9.71 2.08 -8.52
N ASP A 39 8.72 1.40 -9.10
CA ASP A 39 8.52 1.25 -10.54
C ASP A 39 8.32 2.59 -11.26
N TYR A 40 7.81 3.63 -10.59
CA TYR A 40 7.73 4.99 -11.13
C TYR A 40 9.09 5.45 -11.66
N TYR A 41 10.17 5.14 -10.93
CA TYR A 41 11.54 5.50 -11.28
C TYR A 41 12.12 4.66 -12.42
N GLY A 42 11.52 3.53 -12.77
CA GLY A 42 11.99 2.63 -13.82
C GLY A 42 11.76 3.15 -15.25
N PHE A 43 10.99 4.23 -15.43
CA PHE A 43 10.67 4.78 -16.75
C PHE A 43 11.11 6.24 -16.90
N GLY A 44 11.77 6.55 -18.02
CA GLY A 44 12.32 7.87 -18.32
C GLY A 44 13.48 8.26 -17.41
N ASN A 45 14.40 9.08 -17.92
CA ASN A 45 15.49 9.65 -17.13
C ASN A 45 15.55 11.16 -17.40
N PRO A 46 15.27 12.01 -16.40
CA PRO A 46 15.36 13.46 -16.58
C PRO A 46 16.81 13.85 -16.88
N VAL A 47 17.00 14.69 -17.91
CA VAL A 47 18.33 15.17 -18.32
C VAL A 47 18.78 16.37 -17.48
N LYS A 48 17.81 17.14 -16.95
CA LYS A 48 18.07 18.43 -16.28
C LYS A 48 18.39 18.32 -14.79
N TYR A 49 18.06 17.20 -14.15
CA TYR A 49 18.24 17.02 -12.71
C TYR A 49 18.38 15.54 -12.36
N GLU A 50 19.04 15.27 -11.24
CA GLU A 50 19.09 13.94 -10.63
C GLU A 50 17.86 13.74 -9.74
N ARG A 51 17.22 12.58 -9.85
CA ARG A 51 16.08 12.25 -9.00
C ARG A 51 16.56 12.01 -7.57
N THR A 52 15.89 12.62 -6.59
CA THR A 52 16.25 12.50 -5.17
C THR A 52 15.81 11.18 -4.55
N GLY A 53 14.81 10.50 -5.13
CA GLY A 53 14.22 9.29 -4.56
C GLY A 53 13.17 9.55 -3.48
N THR A 54 12.92 10.81 -3.10
CA THR A 54 12.05 11.19 -1.97
C THR A 54 10.62 10.62 -2.05
N LEU A 55 10.06 10.39 -3.24
CA LEU A 55 8.74 9.75 -3.37
C LEU A 55 8.69 8.36 -2.72
N LEU A 56 9.82 7.64 -2.66
CA LEU A 56 9.92 6.32 -2.03
C LEU A 56 9.68 6.35 -0.51
N GLU A 57 9.70 7.54 0.11
CA GLU A 57 9.42 7.72 1.53
C GLU A 57 7.91 7.86 1.80
N SER A 58 7.09 8.04 0.76
CA SER A 58 5.64 8.27 0.92
C SER A 58 4.80 7.03 1.22
N PRO A 59 5.05 5.82 0.65
CA PRO A 59 4.18 4.68 0.93
C PRO A 59 4.15 4.31 2.41
N ASN A 60 2.93 4.17 2.95
CA ASN A 60 2.76 3.82 4.34
C ASN A 60 1.46 3.03 4.57
N THR A 61 1.40 2.34 5.71
CA THR A 61 0.20 1.65 6.17
C THR A 61 -0.04 1.83 7.66
N THR A 62 -1.31 1.91 8.07
CA THR A 62 -1.67 1.83 9.49
C THR A 62 -1.64 0.37 9.97
N PRO A 63 -1.45 0.10 11.27
CA PRO A 63 -1.60 -1.24 11.81
C PRO A 63 -3.02 -1.78 11.60
N VAL A 64 -3.17 -3.11 11.48
CA VAL A 64 -4.49 -3.73 11.52
C VAL A 64 -5.14 -3.46 12.89
N SER A 65 -6.33 -2.87 12.85
CA SER A 65 -7.15 -2.58 14.01
C SER A 65 -8.52 -3.24 13.87
N GLY A 66 -9.26 -3.35 14.97
CA GLY A 66 -10.58 -3.98 15.01
C GLY A 66 -10.66 -5.21 15.93
N GLY A 67 -11.79 -5.91 15.86
CA GLY A 67 -12.14 -7.04 16.70
C GLY A 67 -13.52 -7.60 16.38
N GLY A 68 -13.81 -8.81 16.87
CA GLY A 68 -15.03 -9.53 16.51
C GLY A 68 -15.04 -9.85 15.02
N ASN A 69 -16.02 -9.30 14.29
CA ASN A 69 -16.25 -9.57 12.87
C ASN A 69 -15.70 -8.47 11.93
N HIS A 70 -14.91 -7.52 12.42
CA HIS A 70 -14.41 -6.41 11.61
C HIS A 70 -12.93 -6.12 11.90
N PHE A 71 -12.13 -6.10 10.83
CA PHE A 71 -10.73 -5.70 10.83
C PHE A 71 -10.51 -4.68 9.72
N THR A 72 -9.67 -3.69 9.99
CA THR A 72 -9.38 -2.60 9.06
C THR A 72 -7.93 -2.15 9.17
N PHE A 73 -7.39 -1.65 8.07
CA PHE A 73 -6.13 -0.91 7.97
C PHE A 73 -6.25 0.06 6.78
N GLU A 74 -5.34 1.03 6.72
CA GLU A 74 -5.24 1.98 5.62
C GLU A 74 -3.89 1.81 4.95
N SER A 75 -3.87 1.99 3.62
CA SER A 75 -2.66 2.13 2.82
C SER A 75 -2.76 3.47 2.09
N TYR A 76 -1.72 4.29 2.19
CA TYR A 76 -1.74 5.67 1.73
C TYR A 76 -0.34 6.14 1.36
N LEU A 77 -0.26 7.35 0.79
CA LEU A 77 0.99 8.06 0.53
C LEU A 77 1.09 9.23 1.50
N ASP A 78 2.19 9.31 2.25
CA ASP A 78 2.46 10.44 3.14
C ASP A 78 2.74 11.70 2.31
N GLU A 79 1.81 12.64 2.36
CA GLU A 79 1.89 13.92 1.67
C GLU A 79 2.89 14.90 2.32
N ASN A 80 3.41 14.58 3.51
CA ASN A 80 4.38 15.43 4.23
C ASN A 80 5.82 15.23 3.76
N ILE A 81 6.06 14.40 2.73
CA ILE A 81 7.37 14.31 2.11
C ILE A 81 7.82 15.70 1.62
N SER A 82 9.10 15.99 1.80
CA SER A 82 9.65 17.31 1.51
C SER A 82 10.82 17.21 0.56
N TYR A 83 10.77 18.03 -0.49
CA TYR A 83 11.86 18.17 -1.44
C TYR A 83 12.67 19.41 -1.10
N HIS A 84 13.99 19.25 -0.98
CA HIS A 84 14.92 20.36 -0.74
C HIS A 84 14.99 21.36 -1.91
N THR A 85 14.41 20.99 -3.05
CA THR A 85 14.42 21.74 -4.30
C THR A 85 13.02 21.76 -4.91
N GLY A 86 12.65 22.87 -5.55
CA GLY A 86 11.33 23.04 -6.17
C GLY A 86 10.37 23.85 -5.29
N THR A 87 9.17 24.09 -5.83
CA THR A 87 8.11 24.88 -5.15
C THR A 87 6.87 24.05 -4.82
N PHE A 88 6.84 22.78 -5.24
CA PHE A 88 5.72 21.88 -4.99
C PHE A 88 5.81 21.31 -3.57
N SER A 89 4.67 21.25 -2.89
CA SER A 89 4.46 20.45 -1.68
C SER A 89 4.52 18.95 -2.00
N GLY A 90 4.66 18.11 -0.97
CA GLY A 90 4.64 16.65 -1.14
C GLY A 90 3.37 16.14 -1.82
N ALA A 91 2.20 16.68 -1.42
CA ALA A 91 0.91 16.41 -2.06
C ALA A 91 0.92 16.77 -3.57
N GLU A 92 1.40 17.97 -3.94
CA GLU A 92 1.47 18.38 -5.35
C GLU A 92 2.45 17.53 -6.16
N VAL A 93 3.53 17.06 -5.54
CA VAL A 93 4.44 16.10 -6.20
C VAL A 93 3.73 14.78 -6.43
N ILE A 94 3.11 14.20 -5.40
CA ILE A 94 2.37 12.93 -5.51
C ILE A 94 1.31 13.02 -6.61
N ASP A 95 0.52 14.09 -6.62
CA ASP A 95 -0.50 14.34 -7.63
C ASP A 95 0.10 14.37 -9.06
N ALA A 96 1.15 15.17 -9.26
CA ALA A 96 1.81 15.30 -10.55
C ALA A 96 2.47 14.02 -11.05
N THR A 97 3.04 13.22 -10.14
CA THR A 97 3.69 11.96 -10.49
C THR A 97 2.69 10.82 -10.66
N GLU A 98 1.58 10.81 -9.93
CA GLU A 98 0.52 9.81 -10.08
C GLU A 98 -0.29 10.05 -11.35
N GLN A 99 -0.69 11.30 -11.63
CA GLN A 99 -1.52 11.63 -12.79
C GLN A 99 -0.73 11.85 -14.08
N GLY A 100 0.57 12.13 -13.99
CA GLY A 100 1.42 12.34 -15.16
C GLY A 100 1.25 13.71 -15.81
N HIS A 101 1.32 14.78 -15.01
CA HIS A 101 1.33 16.16 -15.51
C HIS A 101 2.55 16.94 -15.00
N SER A 102 2.59 18.26 -15.25
CA SER A 102 3.71 19.13 -14.86
C SER A 102 5.08 18.71 -15.42
N GLY A 103 5.08 17.94 -16.53
CA GLY A 103 6.30 17.43 -17.16
C GLY A 103 7.01 16.34 -16.37
N THR A 104 6.31 15.69 -15.43
CA THR A 104 6.86 14.54 -14.71
C THR A 104 7.21 13.41 -15.68
N LEU A 105 8.29 12.70 -15.37
CA LEU A 105 8.76 11.55 -16.14
C LEU A 105 8.80 10.36 -15.19
N GLY A 106 8.06 9.31 -15.50
CA GLY A 106 8.02 8.09 -14.71
C GLY A 106 6.87 7.19 -15.12
N LYS A 107 6.74 6.06 -14.44
CA LYS A 107 5.60 5.13 -14.60
C LYS A 107 4.44 5.57 -13.71
N HIS A 108 3.71 6.59 -14.16
CA HIS A 108 2.52 7.17 -13.52
C HIS A 108 1.45 6.13 -13.15
N GLY A 109 0.52 6.46 -12.26
CA GLY A 109 -0.58 5.59 -11.85
C GLY A 109 -0.16 4.49 -10.88
N TYR A 110 0.84 4.71 -10.03
CA TYR A 110 1.36 3.72 -9.09
C TYR A 110 0.37 3.43 -7.95
N PHE A 111 -0.34 4.44 -7.46
CA PHE A 111 -1.35 4.23 -6.43
C PHE A 111 -2.57 3.53 -7.01
N LYS A 112 -3.05 3.99 -8.17
CA LYS A 112 -4.15 3.36 -8.90
C LYS A 112 -3.89 1.89 -9.22
N ARG A 113 -2.67 1.53 -9.67
CA ARG A 113 -2.30 0.13 -9.90
C ARG A 113 -2.36 -0.71 -8.62
N THR A 114 -1.96 -0.12 -7.50
CA THR A 114 -2.06 -0.77 -6.19
C THR A 114 -3.52 -1.02 -5.84
N GLU A 115 -4.41 -0.02 -5.99
CA GLU A 115 -5.86 -0.18 -5.76
C GLU A 115 -6.46 -1.29 -6.63
N GLU A 116 -6.07 -1.37 -7.90
CA GLU A 116 -6.51 -2.41 -8.83
C GLU A 116 -6.00 -3.82 -8.46
N ALA A 117 -4.88 -3.92 -7.74
CA ALA A 117 -4.30 -5.17 -7.26
C ALA A 117 -4.95 -5.68 -5.96
N VAL A 118 -5.50 -4.79 -5.12
CA VAL A 118 -6.08 -5.12 -3.81
C VAL A 118 -7.07 -6.31 -3.86
N PRO A 119 -8.07 -6.35 -4.76
CA PRO A 119 -9.02 -7.47 -4.79
C PRO A 119 -8.37 -8.84 -5.00
N LYS A 120 -7.34 -8.91 -5.85
CA LYS A 120 -6.60 -10.16 -6.13
C LYS A 120 -5.74 -10.58 -4.95
N ILE A 121 -5.13 -9.62 -4.25
CA ILE A 121 -4.36 -9.88 -3.04
C ILE A 121 -5.28 -10.44 -1.95
N LEU A 122 -6.44 -9.82 -1.74
CA LEU A 122 -7.43 -10.29 -0.79
C LEU A 122 -7.94 -11.70 -1.13
N GLU A 123 -8.30 -11.96 -2.38
CA GLU A 123 -8.75 -13.29 -2.81
C GLU A 123 -7.67 -14.37 -2.57
N LYS A 124 -6.40 -14.08 -2.92
CA LYS A 124 -5.26 -14.98 -2.70
C LYS A 124 -5.07 -15.34 -1.23
N ILE A 125 -5.25 -14.38 -0.33
CA ILE A 125 -4.98 -14.57 1.10
C ILE A 125 -6.18 -15.24 1.80
N PHE A 126 -7.39 -14.75 1.54
CA PHE A 126 -8.59 -15.27 2.21
C PHE A 126 -9.03 -16.63 1.68
N SER A 127 -8.59 -17.06 0.49
CA SER A 127 -8.81 -18.43 0.01
C SER A 127 -7.93 -19.49 0.71
N GLN A 128 -6.99 -19.05 1.57
CA GLN A 128 -6.10 -19.93 2.34
C GLN A 128 -6.57 -20.14 3.80
N LEU A 129 -7.63 -19.44 4.21
CA LEU A 129 -8.34 -19.66 5.48
C LEU A 129 -9.15 -20.95 5.41
#